data_AF-A0A6A0A7L9-F1
#
_entry.id   AF-A0A6A0A7L9-F1
#
_cell.length_a   1.000
_cell.length_b   1.000
_cell.length_c   1.000
_cell.angle_alpha   90.00
_cell.angle_beta   90.00
_cell.angle_gamma   90.00
#
_symmetry.space_group_name_H-M   'P 1'
#
loop_
_entity.id
_entity.type
_entity.pdbx_description
1 polymer ?
#
loop_
_entity_poly.entity_id
_entity_poly.type
_entity_poly.pdbx_seq_one_letter_code
_entity_poly.pdbx_strand_id
1 'polypeptide(L)'
;VTLPYPQRNYVLEFLFAWLWVLIDAPRLFLASKGNKTEQVGPLLFSFILALPVLGLYIYYIRFQTYVLKLDVFLNTGALVFMGLQV
;
A
#
# COMPACT_ATOMS: atom_id res chain seq x y z
N VAL A 1 22.98 -22.33 0.92
CA VAL A 1 22.26 -22.49 2.20
C VAL A 1 21.46 -21.22 2.43
N THR A 2 20.14 -21.27 2.29
CA THR A 2 19.25 -20.17 2.70
C THR A 2 18.95 -20.35 4.17
N LEU A 3 19.59 -19.50 4.99
CA LEU A 3 19.39 -19.39 6.43
C LEU A 3 17.93 -18.98 6.75
N PRO A 4 17.46 -19.18 7.99
CA PRO A 4 16.15 -18.68 8.43
C PRO A 4 15.98 -17.20 8.10
N TYR A 5 14.73 -16.80 7.85
CA TYR A 5 14.38 -15.43 7.50
C TYR A 5 14.97 -14.44 8.54
N PRO A 6 15.66 -13.35 8.14
CA PRO A 6 16.28 -12.42 9.08
C PRO A 6 15.25 -11.80 10.05
N GLN A 7 15.38 -12.09 11.35
CA GLN A 7 14.39 -11.72 12.37
C GLN A 7 14.06 -10.23 12.39
N ARG A 8 15.07 -9.36 12.22
CA ARG A 8 14.87 -7.91 12.18
C ARG A 8 13.99 -7.49 10.99
N ASN A 9 14.24 -8.06 9.82
CA ASN A 9 13.48 -7.73 8.62
C ASN A 9 12.05 -8.26 8.74
N TYR A 10 11.86 -9.42 9.37
CA TYR A 10 10.54 -10.02 9.55
C TYR A 10 9.61 -9.10 10.33
N VAL A 11 10.09 -8.59 11.47
CA VAL A 11 9.31 -7.67 12.31
C VAL A 11 8.94 -6.41 11.54
N LEU A 12 9.87 -5.82 10.79
CA LEU A 12 9.60 -4.62 9.99
C LEU A 12 8.58 -4.88 8.87
N GLU A 13 8.74 -5.97 8.12
CA GLU A 13 7.82 -6.32 7.03
C GLU A 13 6.43 -6.68 7.53
N PHE A 14 6.35 -7.34 8.69
CA PHE A 14 5.09 -7.60 9.38
C PHE A 14 4.39 -6.30 9.78
N LEU A 15 5.13 -5.35 10.37
CA LEU A 15 4.59 -4.04 10.74
C LEU A 15 4.13 -3.25 9.51
N PHE A 16 4.89 -3.30 8.41
CA PHE A 16 4.50 -2.66 7.14
C PHE A 16 3.22 -3.27 6.57
N ALA A 17 3.00 -4.58 6.70
CA ALA A 17 1.78 -5.23 6.22
C ALA A 17 0.55 -4.75 7.01
N TRP A 18 0.68 -4.64 8.33
CA TRP A 18 -0.39 -4.07 9.16
C TRP A 18 -0.60 -2.58 8.90
N LEU A 19 0.48 -1.81 8.76
CA LEU A 19 0.41 -0.39 8.43
C LEU A 19 -0.30 -0.18 7.09
N TRP A 20 -0.01 -1.03 6.10
CA TRP A 20 -0.68 -1.01 4.80
C TRP A 20 -2.20 -1.16 4.97
N VAL A 21 -2.67 -2.20 5.66
CA VAL A 21 -4.12 -2.43 5.88
C VAL A 21 -4.77 -1.27 6.64
N LEU A 22 -4.11 -0.78 7.70
CA LEU A 22 -4.62 0.31 8.54
C LEU A 22 -4.74 1.64 7.81
N ILE A 23 -3.92 1.89 6.78
CA ILE A 23 -3.96 3.13 5.99
C ILE A 23 -4.83 2.96 4.73
N ASP A 24 -4.71 1.83 4.04
CA ASP A 24 -5.36 1.58 2.75
C ASP A 24 -6.89 1.49 2.89
N ALA A 25 -7.39 0.83 3.94
CA ALA A 25 -8.82 0.70 4.19
C ALA A 25 -9.53 2.06 4.39
N PRO A 26 -9.10 2.94 5.32
CA PRO A 26 -9.72 4.27 5.45
C PRO A 26 -9.47 5.14 4.21
N ARG A 27 -8.33 5.01 3.51
CA ARG A 27 -8.11 5.71 2.25
C ARG A 27 -9.20 5.39 1.23
N LEU A 28 -9.45 4.11 0.97
CA LEU A 28 -10.43 3.66 0.00
C LEU A 28 -11.86 4.05 0.40
N PHE A 29 -12.17 3.99 1.70
CA PHE A 29 -13.45 4.48 2.22
C PHE A 29 -13.63 5.97 1.95
N LEU A 30 -12.62 6.79 2.25
CA LEU A 30 -12.65 8.23 2.03
C LEU A 30 -12.73 8.60 0.54
N ALA A 31 -12.01 7.88 -0.33
CA ALA A 31 -12.13 8.04 -1.78
C ALA A 31 -13.56 7.75 -2.26
N SER A 32 -14.12 6.60 -1.86
CA SER A 32 -15.48 6.18 -2.24
C SER A 32 -16.53 7.16 -1.73
N LYS A 33 -16.40 7.60 -0.47
CA LYS A 33 -17.30 8.58 0.15
C LYS A 33 -17.21 9.91 -0.58
N GLY A 34 -16.01 10.47 -0.72
CA GLY A 34 -15.80 11.77 -1.35
C GLY A 34 -16.23 11.82 -2.81
N ASN A 35 -16.01 10.74 -3.56
CA ASN A 35 -16.46 10.63 -4.94
C ASN A 35 -18.00 10.59 -5.05
N LYS A 36 -18.66 9.78 -4.21
CA LYS A 36 -20.14 9.66 -4.23
C LYS A 36 -20.86 10.88 -3.71
N THR A 37 -20.26 11.62 -2.78
CA THR A 37 -20.86 12.81 -2.17
C THR A 37 -20.37 14.11 -2.81
N GLU A 38 -19.50 14.02 -3.83
CA GLU A 38 -18.84 15.16 -4.46
C GLU A 38 -18.16 16.10 -3.45
N GLN A 39 -17.64 15.54 -2.35
CA GLN A 39 -16.98 16.28 -1.29
C GLN A 39 -15.46 16.27 -1.44
N VAL A 40 -14.90 17.47 -1.58
CA VAL A 40 -13.45 17.68 -1.72
C VAL A 40 -12.68 17.24 -0.47
N GLY A 41 -13.23 17.43 0.74
CA GLY A 41 -12.55 17.10 2.00
C GLY A 41 -12.12 15.62 2.09
N PRO A 42 -13.06 14.65 2.05
CA PRO A 42 -12.71 13.22 2.05
C PRO A 42 -11.78 12.81 0.90
N LEU A 43 -11.94 13.40 -0.30
CA LEU A 43 -11.04 13.14 -1.42
C LEU A 43 -9.60 13.59 -1.13
N LEU A 44 -9.40 14.80 -0.60
CA LEU A 44 -8.07 15.30 -0.25
C LEU A 44 -7.41 14.44 0.85
N PHE A 45 -8.15 14.05 1.88
CA PHE A 45 -7.62 13.16 2.91
C PHE A 45 -7.25 11.79 2.34
N SER A 46 -8.07 11.24 1.45
CA SER A 46 -7.74 10.01 0.73
C SER A 46 -6.45 10.16 -0.09
N PHE A 47 -6.30 11.27 -0.81
CA PHE A 47 -5.10 11.55 -1.60
C PHE A 47 -3.83 11.65 -0.72
N ILE A 48 -3.91 12.32 0.43
CA ILE A 48 -2.79 12.38 1.39
C ILE A 48 -2.42 10.99 1.89
N LEU A 49 -3.40 10.15 2.24
CA LEU A 49 -3.17 8.76 2.66
C LEU A 49 -2.67 7.86 1.52
N ALA A 50 -2.80 8.26 0.25
CA ALA A 50 -2.23 7.53 -0.88
C ALA A 50 -0.70 7.58 -0.87
N LEU A 51 -0.08 8.68 -0.39
CA LEU A 51 1.38 8.84 -0.37
C LEU A 51 2.12 7.75 0.41
N PRO A 52 1.78 7.45 1.68
CA PRO A 52 2.44 6.35 2.39
C PRO A 52 2.12 4.98 1.77
N VAL A 53 0.94 4.77 1.18
CA VAL A 53 0.61 3.50 0.52
C VAL A 53 1.39 3.30 -0.78
N LEU A 54 1.58 4.36 -1.57
CA LEU A 54 2.48 4.36 -2.72
C LEU A 54 3.89 3.91 -2.32
N GLY A 55 4.41 4.45 -1.19
CA GLY A 55 5.68 4.02 -0.62
C GLY A 55 5.72 2.53 -0.25
N LEU A 56 4.63 2.00 0.33
CA LEU A 56 4.51 0.58 0.68
C LEU A 56 4.46 -0.32 -0.56
N TYR A 57 3.76 0.06 -1.63
CA TYR A 57 3.78 -0.69 -2.88
C TYR A 57 5.17 -0.73 -3.51
N ILE A 58 5.87 0.41 -3.54
CA ILE A 58 7.27 0.46 -4.01
C ILE A 58 8.17 -0.43 -3.14
N TYR A 59 7.94 -0.43 -1.82
CA TYR A 59 8.65 -1.30 -0.88
C TYR A 59 8.45 -2.79 -1.23
N TYR A 60 7.21 -3.26 -1.40
CA TYR A 60 6.93 -4.65 -1.72
C TYR A 60 7.41 -5.08 -3.12
N ILE A 61 7.53 -4.14 -4.06
CA ILE A 61 8.07 -4.42 -5.40
C ILE A 61 9.59 -4.55 -5.39
N ARG A 62 10.30 -3.80 -4.54
CA ARG A 62 11.76 -3.65 -4.71
C ARG A 62 12.62 -3.86 -3.46
N PHE A 63 12.09 -3.59 -2.27
CA PHE A 63 12.88 -3.47 -1.04
C PHE A 63 12.60 -4.56 -0.01
N GLN A 64 11.61 -5.43 -0.24
CA GLN A 64 11.37 -6.60 0.59
C GLN A 64 12.58 -7.57 0.56
N THR A 65 12.80 -8.30 1.65
CA THR A 65 13.89 -9.28 1.78
C THR A 65 13.80 -10.36 0.71
N TYR A 66 12.59 -10.86 0.44
CA TYR A 66 12.32 -11.80 -0.64
C TYR A 66 11.14 -11.27 -1.45
N VAL A 67 11.43 -10.66 -2.59
CA VAL A 67 10.41 -10.21 -3.54
C VAL A 67 10.01 -11.40 -4.43
N LEU A 68 8.77 -11.87 -4.29
CA LEU A 68 8.23 -12.92 -5.15
C LEU A 68 7.68 -12.30 -6.45
N LYS A 69 7.60 -13.12 -7.51
CA LYS A 69 6.95 -12.71 -8.76
C LYS A 69 5.49 -12.29 -8.56
N LEU A 70 4.80 -12.97 -7.63
CA LEU A 70 3.42 -12.64 -7.28
C LEU A 70 3.32 -11.26 -6.62
N ASP A 71 4.26 -10.92 -5.74
CA ASP A 71 4.29 -9.60 -5.09
C ASP A 71 4.45 -8.49 -6.13
N VAL A 72 5.36 -8.66 -7.08
CA VAL A 72 5.55 -7.68 -8.17
C VAL A 72 4.27 -7.53 -8.98
N PHE A 73 3.63 -8.64 -9.39
CA PHE A 73 2.41 -8.61 -10.19
C PHE A 73 1.26 -7.89 -9.46
N LEU A 74 0.98 -8.28 -8.21
CA LEU A 74 -0.12 -7.73 -7.42
C LEU A 74 0.11 -6.25 -7.07
N ASN A 75 1.29 -5.89 -6.59
CA ASN A 75 1.58 -4.51 -6.18
C ASN A 75 1.68 -3.57 -7.39
N THR A 76 2.19 -4.04 -8.54
CA THR A 76 2.17 -3.24 -9.78
C THR A 76 0.74 -3.03 -10.26
N GLY A 77 -0.11 -4.07 -10.24
CA GLY A 77 -1.53 -3.93 -10.55
C GLY A 77 -2.24 -2.94 -9.62
N ALA A 78 -1.97 -3.02 -8.32
CA ALA A 78 -2.51 -2.09 -7.33
C ALA A 78 -2.06 -0.64 -7.59
N LEU A 79 -0.79 -0.42 -7.99
CA LEU A 79 -0.29 0.90 -8.39
C LEU A 79 -1.01 1.46 -9.61
N VAL A 80 -1.27 0.62 -10.62
CA VAL A 80 -2.03 1.04 -11.80
C VAL A 80 -3.44 1.47 -11.39
N PHE A 81 -4.14 0.68 -10.57
CA PHE A 81 -5.46 1.07 -10.08
C PHE A 81 -5.43 2.35 -9.24
N MET A 82 -4.44 2.52 -8.38
CA MET A 82 -4.26 3.75 -7.60
C MET A 82 -4.04 4.96 -8.51
N GLY A 83 -3.20 4.83 -9.55
CA GLY A 83 -2.94 5.91 -10.50
C GLY A 83 -4.15 6.29 -11.36
N LEU A 84 -5.08 5.35 -11.59
CA LEU A 84 -6.35 5.60 -12.29
C LEU A 84 -7.46 6.15 -11.38
N GLN A 85 -7.32 5.96 -10.06
CA GLN A 85 -8.29 6.42 -9.07
C GLN A 85 -8.13 7.92 -8.73
N VAL A 86 -6.92 8.45 -8.95
CA VAL A 86 -6.60 9.88 -8.87
C VAL A 86 -7.00 10.56 -10.18
#